data_AF-A0A225WKP6-F1
#
_entry.id   AF-A0A225WKP6-F1
#
_cell.length_a   1.000
_cell.length_b   1.000
_cell.length_c   1.000
_cell.angle_alpha   90.00
_cell.angle_beta   90.00
_cell.angle_gamma   90.00
#
_symmetry.space_group_name_H-M   'P 1'
#
loop_
_entity.id
_entity.type
_entity.pdbx_description
1 polymer ?
#
loop_
_entity_poly.entity_id
_entity_poly.type
_entity_poly.pdbx_seq_one_letter_code
_entity_poly.pdbx_strand_id
1 'polypeptide(L)'
;MRIFSVSVLVVVLLSNVGHATCYRLIPADYETEIPSLADHPKRLLRKYDADEERVIGAGTISGLVNKIASKLTEKLVKFNKYDDQLAAKLKLDVHSVDDILKSSKKLEKVTVAVKQANSNNRIKKASVIGTLTAGYGDDALTKALVTAEQQAKQQGLPGSVQQLRSLRNDQLTRWKNAGNSADDVFKLLNVGDDSRMLLVLDDYVKLVSPKNSDTSSILFNTLMTGFRKRDDKIGALLYAAKKNPDTMEKALQLETSLVSKWAHEGQLPGNVFQWLKLHDDVNYAFSADNFKTFAKYVDDFKPTDKTSALELYTNSFKGDDVAKYLVSLSAMDDRSIRNAAKNLQKEQLLGWKNSGKSVDDVFEIFKISLKESPAIISSKLDALEEFIKLTGGEKNLIKTLTAKFGGNRNLAGILQTASTTTQTTSLQKKQFALWVTNKVTPENFVSSLYKNGVNTPMEKTIENKFTQFYLKSG
;
A
#
# COMPACT_ATOMS: atom_id res chain seq x y z
N MET A 1 -2.58 -29.62 23.34
CA MET A 1 -2.76 -29.39 21.90
C MET A 1 -4.13 -29.93 21.51
N ARG A 2 -5.08 -29.05 21.20
CA ARG A 2 -6.42 -29.41 20.73
C ARG A 2 -6.45 -29.19 19.22
N ILE A 3 -6.73 -30.24 18.46
CA ILE A 3 -6.89 -30.21 17.01
C ILE A 3 -8.40 -30.06 16.77
N PHE A 4 -8.84 -28.94 16.18
CA PHE A 4 -10.20 -28.79 15.71
C PHE A 4 -10.24 -29.16 14.21
N SER A 5 -11.00 -30.21 13.92
CA SER A 5 -11.38 -30.63 12.57
C SER A 5 -12.58 -29.79 12.12
N VAL A 6 -12.49 -29.11 10.98
CA VAL A 6 -13.60 -28.38 10.37
C VAL A 6 -14.05 -29.15 9.13
N SER A 7 -15.24 -29.74 9.20
CA SER A 7 -15.94 -30.35 8.08
C SER A 7 -16.69 -29.26 7.32
N VAL A 8 -16.47 -29.14 6.02
CA VAL A 8 -17.18 -28.20 5.14
C VAL A 8 -18.31 -28.96 4.43
N LEU A 9 -19.54 -28.49 4.65
CA LEU A 9 -20.77 -28.99 4.07
C LEU A 9 -20.97 -28.38 2.66
N VAL A 10 -21.19 -29.21 1.65
CA VAL A 10 -21.52 -28.80 0.28
C VAL A 10 -23.04 -28.80 0.13
N VAL A 11 -23.62 -27.63 -0.18
CA VAL A 11 -25.04 -27.48 -0.53
C VAL A 11 -25.14 -27.37 -2.06
N VAL A 12 -25.84 -28.33 -2.66
CA VAL A 12 -26.21 -28.35 -4.09
C VAL A 12 -27.60 -27.70 -4.22
N LEU A 13 -27.71 -26.63 -5.01
CA LEU A 13 -28.98 -26.02 -5.41
C LEU A 13 -29.28 -26.39 -6.87
N LEU A 14 -30.32 -27.19 -7.05
CA LEU A 14 -30.98 -27.47 -8.34
C LEU A 14 -32.05 -26.41 -8.58
N SER A 15 -31.98 -25.70 -9.71
CA SER A 15 -33.05 -24.82 -10.18
C SER A 15 -33.79 -25.44 -11.37
N ASN A 16 -35.04 -25.80 -11.12
CA ASN A 16 -36.08 -26.06 -12.12
C ASN A 16 -36.47 -24.75 -12.81
N VAL A 17 -36.65 -24.76 -14.14
CA VAL A 17 -37.37 -23.70 -14.86
C VAL A 17 -38.44 -24.35 -15.72
N GLY A 18 -39.70 -24.02 -15.42
CA GLY A 18 -40.89 -24.41 -16.15
C GLY A 18 -41.13 -23.56 -17.40
N HIS A 19 -41.80 -24.17 -18.36
CA HIS A 19 -42.14 -23.62 -19.67
C HIS A 19 -43.27 -22.58 -19.62
N ALA A 20 -43.24 -21.61 -20.54
CA ALA A 20 -44.45 -21.03 -21.13
C ALA A 20 -44.17 -20.50 -22.56
N THR A 21 -44.99 -21.01 -23.47
CA THR A 21 -45.34 -20.64 -24.86
C THR A 21 -45.95 -19.22 -24.94
N CYS A 22 -46.24 -18.52 -26.05
CA CYS A 22 -46.19 -18.67 -27.51
C CYS A 22 -46.49 -17.30 -28.17
N TYR A 23 -45.91 -17.06 -29.35
CA TYR A 23 -46.33 -16.25 -30.53
C TYR A 23 -47.13 -14.92 -30.43
N ARG A 24 -46.63 -13.88 -31.13
CA ARG A 24 -47.28 -13.33 -32.35
C ARG A 24 -46.33 -12.42 -33.15
N LEU A 25 -46.24 -12.68 -34.44
CA LEU A 25 -45.64 -11.83 -35.49
C LEU A 25 -46.77 -11.12 -36.25
N ILE A 26 -46.51 -9.90 -36.76
CA ILE A 26 -46.82 -9.42 -38.13
C ILE A 26 -46.37 -7.94 -38.25
N PRO A 27 -46.00 -7.48 -39.47
CA PRO A 27 -44.93 -6.50 -39.72
C PRO A 27 -45.43 -5.24 -40.47
N ALA A 28 -44.52 -4.58 -41.21
CA ALA A 28 -44.71 -3.52 -42.23
C ALA A 28 -44.92 -2.09 -41.68
N ASP A 29 -44.39 -0.99 -42.22
CA ASP A 29 -43.70 -0.73 -43.48
C ASP A 29 -42.95 0.63 -43.41
N TYR A 30 -42.07 0.82 -44.39
CA TYR A 30 -41.45 2.06 -44.93
C TYR A 30 -42.45 3.23 -45.05
N GLU A 31 -42.10 4.53 -45.00
CA GLU A 31 -41.29 5.25 -45.99
C GLU A 31 -40.95 6.69 -45.52
N THR A 32 -39.98 7.24 -46.25
CA THR A 32 -39.43 8.59 -46.41
C THR A 32 -40.35 9.81 -46.25
N GLU A 33 -39.82 10.94 -45.75
CA GLU A 33 -39.42 12.11 -46.57
C GLU A 33 -38.88 13.29 -45.72
N ILE A 34 -38.06 14.11 -46.38
CA ILE A 34 -37.19 15.23 -45.92
C ILE A 34 -37.98 16.57 -46.08
N PRO A 35 -37.44 17.82 -46.05
CA PRO A 35 -36.43 18.54 -45.25
C PRO A 35 -36.97 19.87 -44.65
N SER A 36 -36.22 20.53 -43.75
CA SER A 36 -35.71 21.92 -43.96
C SER A 36 -35.53 22.76 -42.69
N LEU A 37 -34.39 23.48 -42.73
CA LEU A 37 -34.11 24.85 -42.29
C LEU A 37 -34.24 25.30 -40.82
N ALA A 38 -33.09 25.83 -40.38
CA ALA A 38 -32.88 27.12 -39.73
C ALA A 38 -32.83 27.20 -38.19
N ASP A 39 -31.61 27.52 -37.76
CA ASP A 39 -31.21 28.50 -36.74
C ASP A 39 -31.48 28.25 -35.24
N HIS A 40 -30.37 28.31 -34.49
CA HIS A 40 -30.28 28.33 -33.02
C HIS A 40 -30.77 29.71 -32.47
N PRO A 41 -30.91 30.00 -31.15
CA PRO A 41 -30.30 29.36 -29.97
C PRO A 41 -31.13 29.39 -28.63
N LYS A 42 -30.48 28.89 -27.55
CA LYS A 42 -30.64 29.17 -26.10
C LYS A 42 -31.26 28.08 -25.20
N ARG A 43 -30.33 27.35 -24.56
CA ARG A 43 -30.11 27.26 -23.08
C ARG A 43 -31.27 26.75 -22.20
N LEU A 44 -31.04 25.63 -21.50
CA LEU A 44 -31.03 25.47 -20.03
C LEU A 44 -31.04 23.98 -19.59
N LEU A 45 -30.23 23.65 -18.57
CA LEU A 45 -30.39 22.66 -17.47
C LEU A 45 -30.94 21.25 -17.82
N ARG A 46 -30.33 20.12 -17.42
CA ARG A 46 -30.12 19.67 -16.02
C ARG A 46 -29.47 18.26 -16.03
N LYS A 47 -28.70 17.95 -14.98
CA LYS A 47 -28.51 16.67 -14.26
C LYS A 47 -28.57 15.33 -15.02
N TYR A 48 -27.55 14.50 -14.79
CA TYR A 48 -27.77 13.16 -14.24
C TYR A 48 -26.83 12.93 -13.06
N ASP A 49 -27.47 12.57 -11.93
CA ASP A 49 -26.84 12.06 -10.72
C ASP A 49 -26.39 10.61 -10.93
N ALA A 50 -25.50 10.24 -10.03
CA ALA A 50 -24.81 8.98 -9.84
C ALA A 50 -25.72 7.78 -9.51
N ASP A 51 -25.05 6.62 -9.44
CA ASP A 51 -25.37 5.42 -8.66
C ASP A 51 -26.47 4.48 -9.24
N GLU A 52 -26.33 3.16 -9.25
CA GLU A 52 -25.58 2.28 -8.35
C GLU A 52 -25.43 0.88 -8.99
N GLU A 53 -24.38 0.20 -8.55
CA GLU A 53 -24.06 -1.24 -8.54
C GLU A 53 -25.08 -2.27 -9.09
N ARG A 54 -24.55 -3.31 -9.77
CA ARG A 54 -24.73 -4.72 -9.34
C ARG A 54 -23.96 -5.75 -10.19
N VAL A 55 -23.08 -6.47 -9.49
CA VAL A 55 -22.86 -7.93 -9.55
C VAL A 55 -22.07 -8.47 -10.75
N ILE A 56 -20.80 -8.75 -10.45
CA ILE A 56 -19.98 -9.78 -11.09
C ILE A 56 -20.68 -11.13 -10.91
N GLY A 57 -21.31 -11.61 -11.98
CA GLY A 57 -21.65 -13.01 -12.13
C GLY A 57 -20.39 -13.78 -12.48
N ALA A 58 -19.97 -14.68 -11.60
CA ALA A 58 -18.96 -15.70 -11.87
C ALA A 58 -19.43 -16.59 -13.03
N GLY A 59 -19.02 -16.26 -14.24
CA GLY A 59 -19.22 -17.03 -15.46
C GLY A 59 -17.87 -17.29 -16.13
N THR A 60 -17.56 -18.55 -16.31
CA THR A 60 -16.36 -19.14 -16.94
C THR A 60 -15.78 -18.31 -18.10
N ILE A 61 -14.72 -17.55 -17.81
CA ILE A 61 -13.90 -16.86 -18.81
C ILE A 61 -12.89 -17.87 -19.36
N SER A 62 -13.29 -18.68 -20.36
CA SER A 62 -12.35 -19.56 -21.06
C SER A 62 -12.42 -19.45 -22.59
N GLY A 63 -13.17 -18.48 -23.14
CA GLY A 63 -13.43 -18.47 -24.59
C GLY A 63 -13.20 -17.16 -25.38
N LEU A 64 -12.96 -16.01 -24.73
CA LEU A 64 -13.19 -14.72 -25.40
C LEU A 64 -12.05 -13.69 -25.37
N VAL A 65 -10.81 -14.11 -25.10
CA VAL A 65 -9.63 -13.22 -25.18
C VAL A 65 -8.92 -13.28 -26.56
N ASN A 66 -9.23 -14.28 -27.40
CA ASN A 66 -8.42 -14.61 -28.59
C ASN A 66 -8.60 -13.75 -29.86
N LYS A 67 -9.10 -12.51 -29.79
CA LYS A 67 -9.23 -11.70 -31.03
C LYS A 67 -8.80 -10.23 -30.98
N ILE A 68 -8.41 -9.69 -29.83
CA ILE A 68 -7.99 -8.27 -29.75
C ILE A 68 -6.46 -8.11 -29.63
N ALA A 69 -5.72 -9.16 -29.27
CA ALA A 69 -4.24 -9.12 -29.21
C ALA A 69 -3.52 -9.37 -30.56
N SER A 70 -4.19 -9.97 -31.55
CA SER A 70 -3.51 -10.58 -32.71
C SER A 70 -2.93 -9.61 -33.75
N LYS A 71 -3.33 -8.33 -33.74
CA LYS A 71 -2.75 -7.34 -34.68
C LYS A 71 -1.47 -6.66 -34.18
N LEU A 72 -1.15 -6.73 -32.89
CA LEU A 72 0.06 -6.12 -32.33
C LEU A 72 1.24 -7.11 -32.29
N THR A 73 0.96 -8.41 -32.22
CA THR A 73 1.96 -9.48 -32.04
C THR A 73 2.70 -9.87 -33.31
N GLU A 74 2.10 -9.73 -34.51
CA GLU A 74 2.76 -10.10 -35.78
C GLU A 74 4.03 -9.30 -36.08
N LYS A 75 4.18 -8.09 -35.52
CA LYS A 75 5.36 -7.23 -35.77
C LYS A 75 6.45 -7.34 -34.70
N LEU A 76 6.11 -7.83 -33.50
CA LEU A 76 6.98 -7.73 -32.31
C LEU A 76 7.78 -9.01 -32.03
N VAL A 77 7.33 -10.17 -32.53
CA VAL A 77 8.07 -11.43 -32.39
C VAL A 77 8.04 -12.17 -33.72
N LYS A 78 9.22 -12.44 -34.31
CA LYS A 78 9.33 -13.37 -35.46
C LYS A 78 9.06 -14.78 -34.94
N PHE A 79 7.80 -15.21 -34.95
CA PHE A 79 7.44 -16.57 -34.56
C PHE A 79 8.12 -17.58 -35.49
N ASN A 80 8.85 -18.53 -34.88
CA ASN A 80 9.29 -19.71 -35.59
C ASN A 80 8.08 -20.62 -35.74
N LYS A 81 7.54 -20.77 -36.96
CA LYS A 81 6.39 -21.67 -37.25
C LYS A 81 6.57 -23.09 -36.69
N TYR A 82 7.81 -23.51 -36.41
CA TYR A 82 8.09 -24.81 -35.82
C TYR A 82 7.75 -24.88 -34.32
N ASP A 83 7.90 -23.78 -33.57
CA ASP A 83 7.46 -23.70 -32.17
C ASP A 83 5.93 -23.82 -32.07
N ASP A 84 5.18 -23.15 -32.95
CA ASP A 84 3.71 -23.20 -33.00
C ASP A 84 3.20 -24.63 -33.29
N GLN A 85 3.84 -25.32 -34.23
CA GLN A 85 3.51 -26.71 -34.57
C GLN A 85 3.76 -27.65 -33.38
N LEU A 86 4.84 -27.45 -32.64
CA LEU A 86 5.14 -28.26 -31.47
C LEU A 86 4.20 -27.96 -30.30
N ALA A 87 3.84 -26.70 -30.08
CA ALA A 87 2.87 -26.30 -29.06
C ALA A 87 1.51 -26.97 -29.31
N ALA A 88 1.04 -26.95 -30.56
CA ALA A 88 -0.20 -27.63 -30.97
C ALA A 88 -0.11 -29.16 -30.83
N LYS A 89 1.02 -29.77 -31.23
CA LYS A 89 1.25 -31.22 -31.09
C LYS A 89 1.25 -31.68 -29.63
N LEU A 90 1.78 -30.85 -28.75
CA LEU A 90 1.83 -31.10 -27.30
C LEU A 90 0.52 -30.72 -26.58
N LYS A 91 -0.46 -30.14 -27.31
CA LYS A 91 -1.74 -29.67 -26.76
C LYS A 91 -1.54 -28.76 -25.55
N LEU A 92 -0.57 -27.84 -25.65
CA LEU A 92 -0.25 -26.94 -24.55
C LEU A 92 -1.43 -26.02 -24.21
N ASP A 93 -2.27 -25.68 -25.19
CA ASP A 93 -3.51 -24.93 -25.03
C ASP A 93 -4.55 -25.62 -24.14
N VAL A 94 -4.48 -26.94 -23.98
CA VAL A 94 -5.40 -27.73 -23.13
C VAL A 94 -4.92 -27.82 -21.68
N HIS A 95 -3.65 -27.53 -21.41
CA HIS A 95 -3.07 -27.60 -20.08
C HIS A 95 -2.83 -26.20 -19.52
N SER A 96 -2.95 -26.01 -18.20
CA SER A 96 -2.56 -24.73 -17.60
C SER A 96 -1.03 -24.60 -17.61
N VAL A 97 -0.52 -23.39 -17.81
CA VAL A 97 0.92 -23.11 -17.75
C VAL A 97 1.50 -23.47 -16.38
N ASP A 98 0.75 -23.22 -15.30
CA ASP A 98 1.13 -23.58 -13.94
C ASP A 98 1.31 -25.08 -13.76
N ASP A 99 0.41 -25.89 -14.32
CA ASP A 99 0.48 -27.35 -14.26
C ASP A 99 1.72 -27.89 -14.96
N ILE A 100 2.11 -27.30 -16.09
CA ILE A 100 3.32 -27.67 -16.82
C ILE A 100 4.56 -27.30 -16.01
N LEU A 101 4.64 -26.06 -15.51
CA LEU A 101 5.84 -25.55 -14.83
C LEU A 101 6.07 -26.16 -13.44
N LYS A 102 4.99 -26.45 -12.70
CA LYS A 102 5.09 -27.06 -11.35
C LYS A 102 5.35 -28.57 -11.42
N SER A 103 5.07 -29.21 -12.55
CA SER A 103 5.33 -30.64 -12.74
C SER A 103 6.62 -30.87 -13.53
N SER A 104 7.70 -31.20 -12.81
CA SER A 104 9.00 -31.53 -13.42
C SER A 104 8.87 -32.58 -14.55
N LYS A 105 7.99 -33.58 -14.36
CA LYS A 105 7.71 -34.61 -15.38
C LYS A 105 7.03 -34.03 -16.63
N LYS A 106 6.08 -33.10 -16.49
CA LYS A 106 5.43 -32.48 -17.66
C LYS A 106 6.38 -31.55 -18.40
N LEU A 107 7.17 -30.75 -17.66
CA LEU A 107 8.20 -29.89 -18.27
C LEU A 107 9.31 -30.70 -18.95
N GLU A 108 9.71 -31.84 -18.38
CA GLU A 108 10.67 -32.75 -18.99
C GLU A 108 10.11 -33.37 -20.28
N LYS A 109 8.82 -33.74 -20.31
CA LYS A 109 8.17 -34.21 -21.55
C LYS A 109 8.23 -33.16 -22.67
N VAL A 110 7.97 -31.89 -22.36
CA VAL A 110 8.11 -30.79 -23.33
C VAL A 110 9.57 -30.68 -23.81
N THR A 111 10.52 -30.74 -22.88
CA THR A 111 11.96 -30.68 -23.17
C THR A 111 12.42 -31.81 -24.09
N VAL A 112 12.02 -33.05 -23.81
CA VAL A 112 12.32 -34.22 -24.63
C VAL A 112 11.68 -34.11 -26.02
N ALA A 113 10.43 -33.66 -26.10
CA ALA A 113 9.74 -33.47 -27.37
C ALA A 113 10.45 -32.43 -28.26
N VAL A 114 10.89 -31.31 -27.70
CA VAL A 114 11.66 -30.29 -28.42
C VAL A 114 13.02 -30.83 -28.87
N LYS A 115 13.73 -31.57 -28.02
CA LYS A 115 15.01 -32.22 -28.38
C LYS A 115 14.83 -33.18 -29.56
N GLN A 116 13.84 -34.06 -29.49
CA GLN A 116 13.55 -35.02 -30.55
C GLN A 116 13.15 -34.32 -31.87
N ALA A 117 12.31 -33.29 -31.79
CA ALA A 117 11.90 -32.49 -32.92
C ALA A 117 13.10 -31.80 -33.60
N ASN A 118 14.06 -31.30 -32.82
CA ASN A 118 15.26 -30.65 -33.34
C ASN A 118 16.27 -31.63 -33.94
N SER A 119 16.39 -32.85 -33.41
CA SER A 119 17.23 -33.90 -34.01
C SER A 119 16.74 -34.28 -35.41
N ASN A 120 15.43 -34.18 -35.65
CA ASN A 120 14.80 -34.53 -36.92
C ASN A 120 14.76 -33.35 -37.93
N ASN A 121 15.12 -32.13 -37.52
CA ASN A 121 15.06 -30.94 -38.38
C ASN A 121 16.40 -30.17 -38.38
N ARG A 122 17.13 -30.21 -39.49
CA ARG A 122 18.45 -29.56 -39.63
C ARG A 122 18.39 -28.07 -39.96
N ILE A 123 17.23 -27.55 -40.37
CA ILE A 123 17.10 -26.21 -40.95
C ILE A 123 16.49 -25.21 -39.94
N LYS A 124 15.48 -25.64 -39.17
CA LYS A 124 14.86 -24.80 -38.13
C LYS A 124 14.81 -25.55 -36.81
N LYS A 125 15.35 -24.93 -35.76
CA LYS A 125 15.31 -25.47 -34.40
C LYS A 125 14.26 -24.73 -33.57
N ALA A 126 13.42 -25.48 -32.89
CA ALA A 126 12.53 -25.00 -31.84
C ALA A 126 13.30 -24.83 -30.52
N SER A 127 12.76 -24.07 -29.59
CA SER A 127 13.27 -24.00 -28.22
C SER A 127 12.16 -24.32 -27.22
N VAL A 128 12.53 -24.81 -26.03
CA VAL A 128 11.54 -25.10 -24.99
C VAL A 128 10.76 -23.84 -24.65
N ILE A 129 11.45 -22.72 -24.44
CA ILE A 129 10.79 -21.46 -24.18
C ILE A 129 9.96 -20.97 -25.37
N GLY A 130 10.44 -21.11 -26.61
CA GLY A 130 9.70 -20.69 -27.80
C GLY A 130 8.41 -21.48 -27.99
N THR A 131 8.45 -22.79 -27.77
CA THR A 131 7.29 -23.68 -27.80
C THR A 131 6.30 -23.35 -26.68
N LEU A 132 6.78 -23.07 -25.46
CA LEU A 132 5.91 -22.63 -24.35
C LEU A 132 5.28 -21.26 -24.65
N THR A 133 6.04 -20.29 -25.18
CA THR A 133 5.52 -18.97 -25.56
C THR A 133 4.46 -19.08 -26.65
N ALA A 134 4.65 -19.97 -27.64
CA ALA A 134 3.66 -20.22 -28.68
C ALA A 134 2.33 -20.79 -28.12
N GLY A 135 2.40 -21.60 -27.06
CA GLY A 135 1.23 -22.19 -26.42
C GLY A 135 0.49 -21.25 -25.47
N TYR A 136 1.22 -20.35 -24.78
CA TYR A 136 0.66 -19.58 -23.65
C TYR A 136 0.67 -18.06 -23.83
N GLY A 137 1.44 -17.53 -24.79
CA GLY A 137 1.75 -16.10 -24.86
C GLY A 137 2.88 -15.69 -23.92
N ASP A 138 3.46 -14.51 -24.15
CA ASP A 138 4.59 -14.01 -23.37
C ASP A 138 4.19 -13.59 -21.95
N ASP A 139 3.10 -12.84 -21.78
CA ASP A 139 2.61 -12.34 -20.48
C ASP A 139 2.26 -13.47 -19.49
N ALA A 140 1.40 -14.40 -19.91
CA ALA A 140 0.94 -15.50 -19.07
C ALA A 140 2.09 -16.44 -18.70
N LEU A 141 2.99 -16.75 -19.66
CA LEU A 141 4.15 -17.60 -19.41
C LEU A 141 5.14 -16.93 -18.46
N THR A 142 5.46 -15.66 -18.66
CA THR A 142 6.36 -14.92 -17.77
C THR A 142 5.82 -14.90 -16.34
N LYS A 143 4.53 -14.59 -16.17
CA LYS A 143 3.89 -14.56 -14.86
C LYS A 143 3.95 -15.91 -14.15
N ALA A 144 3.71 -16.99 -14.88
CA ALA A 144 3.78 -18.34 -14.35
C ALA A 144 5.22 -18.74 -13.98
N LEU A 145 6.22 -18.39 -14.81
CA LEU A 145 7.64 -18.65 -14.53
C LEU A 145 8.11 -17.96 -13.25
N VAL A 146 7.85 -16.66 -13.10
CA VAL A 146 8.26 -15.90 -11.90
C VAL A 146 7.56 -16.43 -10.66
N THR A 147 6.26 -16.73 -10.75
CA THR A 147 5.48 -17.27 -9.64
C THR A 147 5.98 -18.64 -9.20
N ALA A 148 6.22 -19.54 -10.16
CA ALA A 148 6.76 -20.87 -9.87
C ALA A 148 8.16 -20.79 -9.27
N GLU A 149 9.03 -19.88 -9.75
CA GLU A 149 10.38 -19.70 -9.21
C GLU A 149 10.32 -19.21 -7.75
N GLN A 150 9.46 -18.23 -7.45
CA GLN A 150 9.27 -17.74 -6.08
C GLN A 150 8.75 -18.83 -5.14
N GLN A 151 7.78 -19.63 -5.58
CA GLN A 151 7.27 -20.76 -4.80
C GLN A 151 8.35 -21.82 -4.55
N ALA A 152 9.15 -22.15 -5.57
CA ALA A 152 10.26 -23.08 -5.42
C ALA A 152 11.33 -22.57 -4.44
N LYS A 153 11.60 -21.25 -4.41
CA LYS A 153 12.48 -20.62 -3.41
C LYS A 153 11.92 -20.79 -1.99
N GLN A 154 10.62 -20.49 -1.80
CA GLN A 154 9.97 -20.62 -0.49
C GLN A 154 9.94 -22.07 0.00
N GLN A 155 9.86 -23.04 -0.92
CA GLN A 155 9.89 -24.48 -0.61
C GLN A 155 11.30 -25.05 -0.45
N GLY A 156 12.36 -24.27 -0.67
CA GLY A 156 13.74 -24.75 -0.57
C GLY A 156 14.12 -25.77 -1.65
N LEU A 157 13.62 -25.61 -2.89
CA LEU A 157 13.85 -26.52 -4.01
C LEU A 157 14.87 -25.93 -5.01
N PRO A 158 16.19 -25.99 -4.75
CA PRO A 158 17.19 -25.27 -5.55
C PRO A 158 17.26 -25.74 -7.01
N GLY A 159 17.05 -27.04 -7.28
CA GLY A 159 17.03 -27.55 -8.66
C GLY A 159 15.89 -26.98 -9.48
N SER A 160 14.70 -26.86 -8.89
CA SER A 160 13.53 -26.26 -9.55
C SER A 160 13.71 -24.75 -9.75
N VAL A 161 14.30 -24.05 -8.77
CA VAL A 161 14.66 -22.63 -8.92
C VAL A 161 15.63 -22.43 -10.09
N GLN A 162 16.68 -23.25 -10.20
CA GLN A 162 17.64 -23.18 -11.31
C GLN A 162 16.98 -23.45 -12.66
N GLN A 163 16.14 -24.48 -12.76
CA GLN A 163 15.44 -24.82 -14.00
C GLN A 163 14.50 -23.69 -14.45
N LEU A 164 13.68 -23.15 -13.55
CA LEU A 164 12.74 -22.08 -13.85
C LEU A 164 13.46 -20.77 -14.20
N ARG A 165 14.55 -20.46 -13.50
CA ARG A 165 15.41 -19.31 -13.82
C ARG A 165 16.07 -19.46 -15.19
N SER A 166 16.51 -20.66 -15.57
CA SER A 166 17.05 -20.91 -16.91
C SER A 166 16.01 -20.62 -17.98
N LEU A 167 14.77 -21.10 -17.81
CA LEU A 167 13.69 -20.81 -18.76
C LEU A 167 13.36 -19.32 -18.84
N ARG A 168 13.36 -18.61 -17.71
CA ARG A 168 13.19 -17.15 -17.69
C ARG A 168 14.31 -16.45 -18.45
N ASN A 169 15.57 -16.85 -18.25
CA ASN A 169 16.72 -16.30 -18.97
C ASN A 169 16.66 -16.59 -20.48
N ASP A 170 16.19 -17.78 -20.87
CA ASP A 170 15.94 -18.12 -22.27
C ASP A 170 14.85 -17.21 -22.87
N GLN A 171 13.82 -16.85 -22.09
CA GLN A 171 12.77 -15.91 -22.51
C GLN A 171 13.35 -14.52 -22.77
N LEU A 172 14.13 -13.97 -21.82
CA LEU A 172 14.80 -12.67 -21.97
C LEU A 172 15.75 -12.66 -23.19
N THR A 173 16.52 -13.74 -23.37
CA THR A 173 17.44 -13.90 -24.48
C THR A 173 16.71 -13.97 -25.82
N ARG A 174 15.54 -14.62 -25.86
CA ARG A 174 14.68 -14.67 -27.04
C ARG A 174 14.19 -13.29 -27.45
N TRP A 175 13.68 -12.47 -26.52
CA TRP A 175 13.28 -11.08 -26.81
C TRP A 175 14.47 -10.24 -27.30
N LYS A 176 15.63 -10.37 -26.65
CA LYS A 176 16.85 -9.68 -27.08
C LYS A 176 17.25 -10.07 -28.52
N ASN A 177 17.28 -11.35 -28.83
CA ASN A 177 17.67 -11.86 -30.15
C ASN A 177 16.65 -11.51 -31.24
N ALA A 178 15.38 -11.32 -30.87
CA ALA A 178 14.35 -10.81 -31.77
C ALA A 178 14.45 -9.30 -32.01
N GLY A 179 15.31 -8.59 -31.29
CA GLY A 179 15.54 -7.15 -31.43
C GLY A 179 14.50 -6.30 -30.69
N ASN A 180 13.80 -6.86 -29.70
CA ASN A 180 12.80 -6.11 -28.93
C ASN A 180 13.46 -5.00 -28.10
N SER A 181 12.91 -3.79 -28.17
CA SER A 181 13.26 -2.73 -27.24
C SER A 181 12.66 -2.99 -25.85
N ALA A 182 13.08 -2.21 -24.84
CA ALA A 182 12.45 -2.25 -23.51
C ALA A 182 10.95 -1.88 -23.59
N ASP A 183 10.58 -0.94 -24.46
CA ASP A 183 9.18 -0.56 -24.70
C ASP A 183 8.36 -1.69 -25.35
N ASP A 184 8.98 -2.50 -26.19
CA ASP A 184 8.32 -3.67 -26.78
C ASP A 184 8.09 -4.74 -25.73
N VAL A 185 9.09 -5.02 -24.87
CA VAL A 185 8.95 -5.98 -23.77
C VAL A 185 7.93 -5.51 -22.75
N PHE A 186 7.86 -4.21 -22.44
CA PHE A 186 6.79 -3.66 -21.60
C PHE A 186 5.40 -4.03 -22.14
N LYS A 187 5.19 -3.90 -23.47
CA LYS A 187 3.91 -4.25 -24.11
C LYS A 187 3.66 -5.76 -24.10
N LEU A 188 4.70 -6.57 -24.36
CA LEU A 188 4.61 -8.03 -24.32
C LEU A 188 4.24 -8.55 -22.94
N LEU A 189 4.77 -7.93 -21.89
CA LEU A 189 4.50 -8.31 -20.50
C LEU A 189 3.12 -7.90 -20.00
N ASN A 190 2.48 -6.93 -20.66
CA ASN A 190 1.23 -6.34 -20.19
C ASN A 190 1.31 -5.94 -18.69
N VAL A 191 2.33 -5.13 -18.34
CA VAL A 191 2.82 -4.93 -16.97
C VAL A 191 1.72 -4.63 -15.94
N GLY A 192 0.72 -3.81 -16.28
CA GLY A 192 -0.39 -3.48 -15.37
C GLY A 192 0.11 -2.98 -14.01
N ASP A 193 -0.48 -3.49 -12.93
CA ASP A 193 -0.04 -3.29 -11.54
C ASP A 193 0.66 -4.53 -10.95
N ASP A 194 1.07 -5.48 -11.79
CA ASP A 194 1.69 -6.73 -11.34
C ASP A 194 3.20 -6.54 -11.11
N SER A 195 3.61 -6.47 -9.83
CA SER A 195 5.01 -6.21 -9.50
C SER A 195 5.98 -7.26 -10.03
N ARG A 196 5.54 -8.49 -10.29
CA ARG A 196 6.38 -9.52 -10.92
C ARG A 196 6.79 -9.11 -12.33
N MET A 197 5.93 -8.39 -13.05
CA MET A 197 6.24 -7.92 -14.39
C MET A 197 7.28 -6.79 -14.35
N LEU A 198 7.25 -5.94 -13.31
CA LEU A 198 8.30 -4.94 -13.06
C LEU A 198 9.67 -5.61 -12.86
N LEU A 199 9.73 -6.71 -12.09
CA LEU A 199 10.96 -7.47 -11.87
C LEU A 199 11.55 -7.97 -13.21
N VAL A 200 10.72 -8.55 -14.07
CA VAL A 200 11.17 -9.10 -15.36
C VAL A 200 11.57 -7.99 -16.33
N LEU A 201 10.86 -6.87 -16.32
CA LEU A 201 11.22 -5.72 -17.14
C LEU A 201 12.56 -5.12 -16.71
N ASP A 202 12.82 -5.00 -15.40
CA ASP A 202 14.10 -4.55 -14.85
C ASP A 202 15.26 -5.49 -15.26
N ASP A 203 15.06 -6.80 -15.16
CA ASP A 203 16.02 -7.81 -15.64
C ASP A 203 16.29 -7.66 -17.14
N TYR A 204 15.25 -7.42 -17.95
CA TYR A 204 15.40 -7.22 -19.39
C TYR A 204 16.18 -5.95 -19.71
N VAL A 205 15.84 -4.83 -19.07
CA VAL A 205 16.56 -3.56 -19.23
C VAL A 205 18.04 -3.75 -18.92
N LYS A 206 18.38 -4.43 -17.82
CA LYS A 206 19.79 -4.75 -17.47
C LYS A 206 20.48 -5.62 -18.53
N LEU A 207 19.76 -6.56 -19.14
CA LEU A 207 20.32 -7.49 -20.14
C LEU A 207 20.65 -6.80 -21.49
N VAL A 208 19.84 -5.83 -21.90
CA VAL A 208 19.97 -5.17 -23.22
C VAL A 208 20.72 -3.86 -23.16
N SER A 209 20.88 -3.26 -21.98
CA SER A 209 21.56 -1.98 -21.85
C SER A 209 23.08 -2.11 -21.96
N PRO A 210 23.79 -1.13 -22.54
CA PRO A 210 25.25 -1.11 -22.57
C PRO A 210 25.85 -1.18 -21.16
N LYS A 211 27.10 -1.69 -21.06
CA LYS A 211 27.83 -1.68 -19.78
C LYS A 211 27.92 -0.25 -19.23
N ASN A 212 27.72 -0.08 -17.93
CA ASN A 212 27.75 1.19 -17.18
C ASN A 212 26.65 2.20 -17.55
N SER A 213 25.61 1.80 -18.27
CA SER A 213 24.43 2.64 -18.47
C SER A 213 23.58 2.78 -17.20
N ASP A 214 22.88 3.90 -17.07
CA ASP A 214 21.89 4.11 -16.02
C ASP A 214 20.61 3.32 -16.31
N THR A 215 20.62 2.04 -15.96
CA THR A 215 19.48 1.12 -16.14
C THR A 215 18.23 1.58 -15.37
N SER A 216 18.38 2.29 -14.26
CA SER A 216 17.24 2.82 -13.49
C SER A 216 16.52 3.92 -14.27
N SER A 217 17.27 4.84 -14.89
CA SER A 217 16.71 5.87 -15.78
C SER A 217 16.04 5.26 -17.03
N ILE A 218 16.65 4.24 -17.63
CA ILE A 218 16.06 3.52 -18.78
C ILE A 218 14.74 2.85 -18.38
N LEU A 219 14.71 2.13 -17.25
CA LEU A 219 13.49 1.51 -16.73
C LEU A 219 12.42 2.57 -16.44
N PHE A 220 12.77 3.66 -15.77
CA PHE A 220 11.86 4.77 -15.48
C PHE A 220 11.23 5.31 -16.76
N ASN A 221 12.04 5.61 -17.79
CA ASN A 221 11.54 6.11 -19.08
C ASN A 221 10.68 5.08 -19.83
N THR A 222 11.02 3.79 -19.72
CA THR A 222 10.22 2.69 -20.28
C THR A 222 8.84 2.64 -19.63
N LEU A 223 8.76 2.72 -18.31
CA LEU A 223 7.48 2.76 -17.58
C LEU A 223 6.68 4.02 -17.93
N MET A 224 7.31 5.19 -17.95
CA MET A 224 6.65 6.45 -18.35
C MET A 224 6.07 6.36 -19.76
N THR A 225 6.82 5.80 -20.71
CA THR A 225 6.36 5.63 -22.10
C THR A 225 5.26 4.57 -22.20
N GLY A 226 5.48 3.41 -21.58
CA GLY A 226 4.57 2.27 -21.59
C GLY A 226 3.20 2.59 -21.01
N PHE A 227 3.14 3.33 -19.89
CA PHE A 227 1.90 3.81 -19.29
C PHE A 227 1.35 5.08 -19.92
N ARG A 228 1.96 5.60 -21.01
CA ARG A 228 1.57 6.83 -21.70
C ARG A 228 1.54 8.05 -20.76
N LYS A 229 2.55 8.14 -19.90
CA LYS A 229 2.73 9.20 -18.88
C LYS A 229 1.56 9.31 -17.89
N ARG A 230 0.83 8.22 -17.66
CA ARG A 230 -0.24 8.16 -16.64
C ARG A 230 0.33 7.82 -15.28
N ASP A 231 0.57 8.85 -14.48
CA ASP A 231 1.15 8.75 -13.13
C ASP A 231 0.32 7.83 -12.19
N ASP A 232 -1.01 7.78 -12.34
CA ASP A 232 -1.89 6.91 -11.54
C ASP A 232 -1.60 5.42 -11.75
N LYS A 233 -1.22 5.02 -12.97
CA LYS A 233 -0.92 3.62 -13.31
C LYS A 233 0.47 3.22 -12.81
N ILE A 234 1.44 4.13 -12.92
CA ILE A 234 2.79 3.89 -12.38
C ILE A 234 2.71 3.80 -10.85
N GLY A 235 1.95 4.71 -10.23
CA GLY A 235 1.66 4.68 -8.80
C GLY A 235 1.06 3.37 -8.32
N ALA A 236 0.06 2.83 -9.03
CA ALA A 236 -0.54 1.53 -8.71
C ALA A 236 0.48 0.37 -8.79
N LEU A 237 1.34 0.36 -9.82
CA LEU A 237 2.41 -0.62 -9.95
C LEU A 237 3.42 -0.53 -8.79
N LEU A 238 3.84 0.68 -8.41
CA LEU A 238 4.80 0.88 -7.32
C LEU A 238 4.18 0.55 -5.95
N TYR A 239 2.90 0.84 -5.75
CA TYR A 239 2.15 0.42 -4.57
C TYR A 239 2.18 -1.11 -4.39
N ALA A 240 1.87 -1.85 -5.46
CA ALA A 240 1.96 -3.31 -5.44
C ALA A 240 3.42 -3.79 -5.25
N ALA A 241 4.38 -3.15 -5.90
CA ALA A 241 5.78 -3.52 -5.86
C ALA A 241 6.45 -3.28 -4.49
N LYS A 242 6.03 -2.26 -3.75
CA LYS A 242 6.52 -1.99 -2.38
C LYS A 242 6.05 -3.04 -1.36
N LYS A 243 4.94 -3.74 -1.64
CA LYS A 243 4.45 -4.84 -0.80
C LYS A 243 5.15 -6.18 -1.07
N ASN A 244 5.91 -6.27 -2.16
CA ASN A 244 6.63 -7.48 -2.54
C ASN A 244 8.13 -7.31 -2.24
N PRO A 245 8.72 -8.14 -1.35
CA PRO A 245 10.13 -8.04 -0.98
C PRO A 245 11.12 -8.07 -2.15
N ASP A 246 10.82 -8.84 -3.21
CA ASP A 246 11.70 -8.96 -4.39
C ASP A 246 11.75 -7.67 -5.23
N THR A 247 10.77 -6.76 -5.05
CA THR A 247 10.63 -5.54 -5.86
C THR A 247 10.64 -4.26 -5.04
N MET A 248 10.65 -4.36 -3.71
CA MET A 248 10.52 -3.22 -2.80
C MET A 248 11.62 -2.17 -3.03
N GLU A 249 12.88 -2.59 -3.08
CA GLU A 249 14.01 -1.66 -3.26
C GLU A 249 13.90 -0.90 -4.60
N LYS A 250 13.61 -1.61 -5.69
CA LYS A 250 13.45 -1.00 -7.00
C LYS A 250 12.24 -0.04 -7.03
N ALA A 251 11.16 -0.40 -6.36
CA ALA A 251 9.98 0.43 -6.28
C ALA A 251 10.24 1.73 -5.52
N LEU A 252 10.99 1.69 -4.41
CA LEU A 252 11.41 2.89 -3.66
C LEU A 252 12.30 3.82 -4.50
N GLN A 253 13.21 3.26 -5.30
CA GLN A 253 14.04 4.04 -6.23
C GLN A 253 13.18 4.76 -7.28
N LEU A 254 12.24 4.05 -7.91
CA LEU A 254 11.33 4.63 -8.92
C LEU A 254 10.36 5.66 -8.32
N GLU A 255 9.86 5.42 -7.11
CA GLU A 255 9.02 6.38 -6.37
C GLU A 255 9.78 7.67 -6.10
N THR A 256 11.06 7.58 -5.69
CA THR A 256 11.91 8.76 -5.48
C THR A 256 12.04 9.59 -6.76
N SER A 257 12.23 8.94 -7.91
CA SER A 257 12.27 9.62 -9.22
C SER A 257 10.94 10.28 -9.59
N LEU A 258 9.81 9.62 -9.32
CA LEU A 258 8.47 10.20 -9.56
C LEU A 258 8.21 11.42 -8.67
N VAL A 259 8.47 11.31 -7.38
CA VAL A 259 8.28 12.41 -6.42
C VAL A 259 9.14 13.61 -6.81
N SER A 260 10.38 13.38 -7.23
CA SER A 260 11.27 14.43 -7.73
C SER A 260 10.73 15.09 -9.01
N LYS A 261 10.26 14.28 -9.98
CA LYS A 261 9.60 14.78 -11.19
C LYS A 261 8.38 15.64 -10.84
N TRP A 262 7.49 15.15 -9.99
CA TRP A 262 6.28 15.86 -9.59
C TRP A 262 6.58 17.15 -8.84
N ALA A 263 7.66 17.20 -8.06
CA ALA A 263 8.12 18.43 -7.42
C ALA A 263 8.58 19.46 -8.48
N HIS A 264 9.37 19.04 -9.47
CA HIS A 264 9.79 19.90 -10.58
C HIS A 264 8.63 20.40 -11.45
N GLU A 265 7.60 19.57 -11.63
CA GLU A 265 6.39 19.93 -12.37
C GLU A 265 5.40 20.78 -11.56
N GLY A 266 5.66 20.99 -10.26
CA GLY A 266 4.75 21.73 -9.38
C GLY A 266 3.40 21.03 -9.18
N GLN A 267 3.38 19.69 -9.13
CA GLN A 267 2.15 18.93 -8.92
C GLN A 267 1.55 19.20 -7.54
N LEU A 268 0.23 19.30 -7.48
CA LEU A 268 -0.46 19.54 -6.21
C LEU A 268 -0.31 18.33 -5.27
N PRO A 269 -0.15 18.52 -3.95
CA PRO A 269 -0.12 17.47 -2.95
C PRO A 269 -1.27 16.48 -3.05
N GLY A 270 -2.48 16.95 -3.38
CA GLY A 270 -3.62 16.06 -3.61
C GLY A 270 -3.38 15.05 -4.73
N ASN A 271 -2.78 15.49 -5.85
CA ASN A 271 -2.43 14.59 -6.96
C ASN A 271 -1.39 13.56 -6.52
N VAL A 272 -0.34 14.01 -5.84
CA VAL A 272 0.73 13.12 -5.35
C VAL A 272 0.20 12.12 -4.32
N PHE A 273 -0.67 12.55 -3.42
CA PHE A 273 -1.33 11.68 -2.45
C PHE A 273 -2.16 10.57 -3.13
N GLN A 274 -2.85 10.93 -4.22
CA GLN A 274 -3.62 10.01 -5.05
C GLN A 274 -2.72 9.06 -5.84
N TRP A 275 -1.68 9.55 -6.50
CA TRP A 275 -0.78 8.72 -7.30
C TRP A 275 0.08 7.79 -6.44
N LEU A 276 0.49 8.21 -5.24
CA LEU A 276 1.18 7.35 -4.28
C LEU A 276 0.26 6.35 -3.57
N LYS A 277 -1.05 6.34 -3.88
CA LYS A 277 -2.04 5.43 -3.25
C LYS A 277 -2.10 5.55 -1.72
N LEU A 278 -1.84 6.75 -1.19
CA LEU A 278 -1.85 7.00 0.25
C LEU A 278 -3.27 7.07 0.84
N HIS A 279 -4.31 7.09 0.01
CA HIS A 279 -5.71 7.04 0.44
C HIS A 279 -6.24 5.60 0.60
N ASP A 280 -5.57 4.60 0.01
CA ASP A 280 -6.11 3.23 -0.09
C ASP A 280 -6.03 2.46 1.24
N ASP A 281 -4.98 2.68 2.04
CA ASP A 281 -4.75 1.95 3.29
C ASP A 281 -4.05 2.83 4.32
N VAL A 282 -4.63 2.93 5.52
CA VAL A 282 -4.15 3.81 6.59
C VAL A 282 -2.79 3.37 7.13
N ASN A 283 -2.50 2.07 7.23
CA ASN A 283 -1.19 1.58 7.69
C ASN A 283 -0.10 1.91 6.67
N TYR A 284 -0.42 1.78 5.38
CA TYR A 284 0.47 2.14 4.29
C TYR A 284 0.75 3.65 4.30
N ALA A 285 -0.29 4.48 4.38
CA ALA A 285 -0.18 5.94 4.38
C ALA A 285 0.71 6.46 5.51
N PHE A 286 0.55 5.88 6.70
CA PHE A 286 1.32 6.24 7.90
C PHE A 286 2.53 5.34 8.17
N SER A 287 2.94 4.51 7.20
CA SER A 287 4.26 3.88 7.29
C SER A 287 5.35 4.97 7.30
N ALA A 288 6.44 4.71 8.02
CA ALA A 288 7.49 5.71 8.26
C ALA A 288 7.99 6.36 6.96
N ASP A 289 8.27 5.54 5.95
CA ASP A 289 8.79 6.01 4.66
C ASP A 289 7.75 6.81 3.88
N ASN A 290 6.51 6.32 3.76
CA ASN A 290 5.45 7.02 3.02
C ASN A 290 5.09 8.35 3.67
N PHE A 291 4.93 8.35 4.99
CA PHE A 291 4.65 9.56 5.75
C PHE A 291 5.77 10.59 5.59
N LYS A 292 7.04 10.15 5.71
CA LYS A 292 8.21 11.03 5.54
C LYS A 292 8.27 11.62 4.14
N THR A 293 8.12 10.79 3.10
CA THR A 293 8.13 11.21 1.71
C THR A 293 7.04 12.23 1.44
N PHE A 294 5.81 11.96 1.87
CA PHE A 294 4.69 12.87 1.62
C PHE A 294 4.76 14.15 2.45
N ALA A 295 5.10 14.06 3.74
CA ALA A 295 5.26 15.24 4.59
C ALA A 295 6.37 16.18 4.05
N LYS A 296 7.49 15.60 3.61
CA LYS A 296 8.56 16.36 2.95
C LYS A 296 8.07 17.01 1.65
N TYR A 297 7.33 16.26 0.83
CA TYR A 297 6.76 16.79 -0.40
C TYR A 297 5.87 18.01 -0.14
N VAL A 298 4.98 17.95 0.86
CA VAL A 298 4.11 19.07 1.21
C VAL A 298 4.87 20.25 1.79
N ASP A 299 5.89 20.03 2.62
CA ASP A 299 6.71 21.11 3.20
C ASP A 299 7.55 21.84 2.13
N ASP A 300 8.08 21.09 1.15
CA ASP A 300 8.81 21.65 0.01
C ASP A 300 7.86 22.33 -1.01
N PHE A 301 6.60 21.86 -1.09
CA PHE A 301 5.58 22.42 -1.98
C PHE A 301 5.00 23.71 -1.41
N LYS A 302 5.39 24.85 -1.98
CA LYS A 302 4.91 26.18 -1.56
C LYS A 302 3.94 26.81 -2.58
N PRO A 303 2.61 26.66 -2.43
CA PRO A 303 1.65 27.58 -3.04
C PRO A 303 0.80 28.31 -2.00
N THR A 304 0.24 29.43 -2.45
CA THR A 304 -0.57 30.40 -1.70
C THR A 304 -1.85 29.84 -1.09
N ASP A 305 -2.36 28.71 -1.59
CA ASP A 305 -3.51 27.99 -1.05
C ASP A 305 -3.06 26.65 -0.46
N LYS A 306 -3.04 26.58 0.88
CA LYS A 306 -2.64 25.41 1.65
C LYS A 306 -3.81 24.42 1.69
N THR A 307 -3.88 23.46 0.76
CA THR A 307 -4.46 22.17 1.15
C THR A 307 -3.55 21.59 2.21
N SER A 308 -4.01 21.50 3.46
CA SER A 308 -3.17 20.97 4.53
C SER A 308 -2.95 19.47 4.29
N ALA A 309 -1.73 18.96 4.49
CA ALA A 309 -1.49 17.52 4.50
C ALA A 309 -2.45 16.81 5.47
N LEU A 310 -2.79 17.46 6.58
CA LEU A 310 -3.78 16.94 7.53
C LEU A 310 -5.14 16.73 6.87
N GLU A 311 -5.62 17.67 6.05
CA GLU A 311 -6.92 17.56 5.36
C GLU A 311 -6.94 16.35 4.44
N LEU A 312 -5.85 16.07 3.71
CA LEU A 312 -5.77 14.90 2.83
C LEU A 312 -5.88 13.59 3.61
N TYR A 313 -5.21 13.51 4.77
CA TYR A 313 -5.33 12.36 5.67
C TYR A 313 -6.73 12.25 6.27
N THR A 314 -7.33 13.34 6.77
CA THR A 314 -8.66 13.30 7.42
C THR A 314 -9.82 13.16 6.45
N ASN A 315 -9.63 13.51 5.17
CA ASN A 315 -10.62 13.23 4.11
C ASN A 315 -10.58 11.76 3.68
N SER A 316 -9.43 11.09 3.85
CA SER A 316 -9.25 9.69 3.46
C SER A 316 -9.54 8.72 4.61
N PHE A 317 -9.34 9.14 5.86
CA PHE A 317 -9.41 8.29 7.03
C PHE A 317 -10.17 8.95 8.18
N LYS A 318 -10.71 8.12 9.09
CA LYS A 318 -11.36 8.62 10.30
C LYS A 318 -10.39 9.48 11.12
N GLY A 319 -10.84 10.63 11.60
CA GLY A 319 -10.00 11.59 12.34
C GLY A 319 -9.32 10.99 13.57
N ASP A 320 -10.00 10.08 14.27
CA ASP A 320 -9.44 9.37 15.43
C ASP A 320 -8.30 8.43 15.04
N ASP A 321 -8.36 7.81 13.86
CA ASP A 321 -7.30 6.93 13.38
C ASP A 321 -6.09 7.77 12.96
N VAL A 322 -6.31 8.88 12.24
CA VAL A 322 -5.25 9.87 11.93
C VAL A 322 -4.54 10.32 13.22
N ALA A 323 -5.29 10.65 14.27
CA ALA A 323 -4.71 11.08 15.55
C ALA A 323 -3.81 10.00 16.18
N LYS A 324 -4.23 8.73 16.15
CA LYS A 324 -3.44 7.61 16.69
C LYS A 324 -2.13 7.42 15.91
N TYR A 325 -2.16 7.47 14.58
CA TYR A 325 -0.93 7.34 13.79
C TYR A 325 0.01 8.52 13.97
N LEU A 326 -0.50 9.76 14.06
CA LEU A 326 0.32 10.94 14.35
C LEU A 326 1.01 10.81 15.72
N VAL A 327 0.31 10.30 16.74
CA VAL A 327 0.93 9.97 18.03
C VAL A 327 2.06 8.96 17.85
N SER A 328 1.82 7.85 17.15
CA SER A 328 2.84 6.81 16.93
C SER A 328 4.07 7.34 16.21
N LEU A 329 3.89 8.15 15.17
CA LEU A 329 4.98 8.75 14.41
C LEU A 329 5.72 9.83 15.21
N SER A 330 5.02 10.59 16.05
CA SER A 330 5.63 11.58 16.95
C SER A 330 6.51 10.96 18.05
N ALA A 331 6.33 9.67 18.32
CA ALA A 331 7.14 8.90 19.25
C ALA A 331 8.41 8.29 18.62
N MET A 332 8.57 8.34 17.28
CA MET A 332 9.69 7.72 16.58
C MET A 332 11.01 8.47 16.75
N ASP A 333 12.13 7.76 16.70
CA ASP A 333 13.48 8.34 16.82
C ASP A 333 13.92 9.17 15.60
N ASP A 334 13.34 8.95 14.42
CA ASP A 334 13.59 9.80 13.26
C ASP A 334 13.05 11.21 13.53
N ARG A 335 13.95 12.19 13.61
CA ARG A 335 13.63 13.59 13.92
C ARG A 335 12.72 14.23 12.86
N SER A 336 12.90 13.90 11.59
CA SER A 336 12.10 14.45 10.49
C SER A 336 10.66 13.95 10.58
N ILE A 337 10.47 12.64 10.78
CA ILE A 337 9.15 12.03 10.98
C ILE A 337 8.46 12.62 12.21
N ARG A 338 9.17 12.63 13.34
CA ARG A 338 8.62 13.12 14.61
C ARG A 338 8.19 14.58 14.53
N ASN A 339 8.98 15.45 13.91
CA ASN A 339 8.64 16.86 13.78
C ASN A 339 7.45 17.07 12.84
N ALA A 340 7.42 16.38 11.69
CA ALA A 340 6.29 16.44 10.78
C ALA A 340 5.00 15.96 11.45
N ALA A 341 5.06 14.84 12.18
CA ALA A 341 3.91 14.32 12.93
C ALA A 341 3.43 15.28 14.02
N LYS A 342 4.34 15.90 14.79
CA LYS A 342 3.98 16.91 15.80
C LYS A 342 3.34 18.16 15.18
N ASN A 343 3.81 18.60 14.01
CA ASN A 343 3.22 19.74 13.30
C ASN A 343 1.78 19.43 12.86
N LEU A 344 1.54 18.27 12.24
CA LEU A 344 0.20 17.86 11.84
C LEU A 344 -0.72 17.60 13.05
N GLN A 345 -0.17 17.07 14.14
CA GLN A 345 -0.92 16.90 15.39
C GLN A 345 -1.35 18.25 15.94
N LYS A 346 -0.49 19.27 15.94
CA LYS A 346 -0.84 20.62 16.37
C LYS A 346 -1.94 21.24 15.50
N GLU A 347 -1.87 21.08 14.18
CA GLU A 347 -2.94 21.51 13.27
C GLU A 347 -4.26 20.80 13.60
N GLN A 348 -4.21 19.50 13.90
CA GLN A 348 -5.38 18.71 14.29
C GLN A 348 -6.00 19.21 15.60
N LEU A 349 -5.17 19.48 16.62
CA LEU A 349 -5.63 20.01 17.91
C LEU A 349 -6.26 21.40 17.77
N LEU A 350 -5.72 22.26 16.90
CA LEU A 350 -6.31 23.56 16.57
C LEU A 350 -7.66 23.41 15.87
N GLY A 351 -7.78 22.50 14.90
CA GLY A 351 -9.05 22.17 14.24
C GLY A 351 -10.11 21.65 15.23
N TRP A 352 -9.71 20.79 16.16
CA TRP A 352 -10.58 20.30 17.24
C TRP A 352 -11.04 21.42 18.18
N LYS A 353 -10.15 22.33 18.56
CA LYS A 353 -10.53 23.51 19.35
C LYS A 353 -11.57 24.34 18.60
N ASN A 354 -11.32 24.65 17.33
CA ASN A 354 -12.19 25.52 16.52
C ASN A 354 -13.56 24.89 16.24
N SER A 355 -13.65 23.56 16.21
CA SER A 355 -14.91 22.81 16.11
C SER A 355 -15.63 22.60 17.44
N GLY A 356 -15.09 23.12 18.55
CA GLY A 356 -15.71 23.03 19.87
C GLY A 356 -15.56 21.67 20.57
N LYS A 357 -14.62 20.83 20.13
CA LYS A 357 -14.33 19.56 20.78
C LYS A 357 -13.91 19.79 22.23
N SER A 358 -14.42 18.98 23.16
CA SER A 358 -14.11 19.11 24.58
C SER A 358 -12.80 18.41 24.96
N VAL A 359 -12.25 18.74 26.14
CA VAL A 359 -11.11 18.00 26.71
C VAL A 359 -11.47 16.53 26.94
N ASP A 360 -12.74 16.24 27.24
CA ASP A 360 -13.26 14.90 27.48
C ASP A 360 -13.21 14.08 26.19
N ASP A 361 -13.65 14.65 25.07
CA ASP A 361 -13.58 13.99 23.77
C ASP A 361 -12.13 13.67 23.37
N VAL A 362 -11.22 14.63 23.53
CA VAL A 362 -9.79 14.44 23.20
C VAL A 362 -9.13 13.41 24.10
N PHE A 363 -9.49 13.40 25.38
CA PHE A 363 -9.06 12.38 26.33
C PHE A 363 -9.51 10.98 25.89
N GLU A 364 -10.78 10.85 25.48
CA GLU A 364 -11.35 9.61 24.96
C GLU A 364 -10.80 9.19 23.58
N ILE A 365 -10.27 10.12 22.77
CA ILE A 365 -9.59 9.75 21.52
C ILE A 365 -8.22 9.12 21.82
N PHE A 366 -7.44 9.73 22.72
CA PHE A 366 -6.08 9.26 23.00
C PHE A 366 -6.04 8.01 23.89
N LYS A 367 -6.99 7.82 24.82
CA LYS A 367 -7.09 6.65 25.71
C LYS A 367 -5.74 6.18 26.25
N ILE A 368 -5.07 7.05 27.02
CA ILE A 368 -3.73 6.79 27.53
C ILE A 368 -3.75 5.56 28.46
N SER A 369 -2.97 4.54 28.10
CA SER A 369 -2.92 3.27 28.83
C SER A 369 -1.51 2.95 29.29
N LEU A 370 -1.37 2.52 30.55
CA LEU A 370 -0.08 2.10 31.13
C LEU A 370 0.53 0.86 30.47
N LYS A 371 -0.23 0.17 29.60
CA LYS A 371 0.26 -0.99 28.83
C LYS A 371 1.02 -0.60 27.56
N GLU A 372 1.00 0.68 27.20
CA GLU A 372 1.68 1.20 26.01
C GLU A 372 3.15 1.51 26.30
N SER A 373 3.95 1.72 25.24
CA SER A 373 5.35 2.09 25.43
C SER A 373 5.47 3.49 26.06
N PRO A 374 6.51 3.76 26.87
CA PRO A 374 6.74 5.08 27.46
C PRO A 374 6.70 6.24 26.45
N ALA A 375 7.26 6.03 25.26
CA ALA A 375 7.28 7.04 24.19
C ALA A 375 5.87 7.36 23.64
N ILE A 376 5.00 6.35 23.54
CA ILE A 376 3.60 6.54 23.11
C ILE A 376 2.81 7.25 24.20
N ILE A 377 2.95 6.83 25.45
CA ILE A 377 2.30 7.48 26.60
C ILE A 377 2.71 8.95 26.68
N SER A 378 4.02 9.24 26.56
CA SER A 378 4.52 10.62 26.54
C SER A 378 3.95 11.42 25.38
N SER A 379 3.89 10.85 24.18
CA SER A 379 3.38 11.56 22.99
C SER A 379 1.88 11.86 23.09
N LYS A 380 1.09 10.96 23.69
CA LYS A 380 -0.34 11.22 23.97
C LYS A 380 -0.52 12.29 25.06
N LEU A 381 0.31 12.28 26.09
CA LEU A 381 0.29 13.29 27.15
C LEU A 381 0.65 14.67 26.61
N ASP A 382 1.68 14.77 25.76
CA ASP A 382 2.08 16.01 25.08
C ASP A 382 0.88 16.60 24.30
N ALA A 383 0.20 15.76 23.52
CA ALA A 383 -0.95 16.17 22.72
C ALA A 383 -2.14 16.64 23.59
N LEU A 384 -2.44 15.91 24.67
CA LEU A 384 -3.50 16.29 25.60
C LEU A 384 -3.17 17.58 26.38
N GLU A 385 -1.91 17.74 26.80
CA GLU A 385 -1.43 18.97 27.43
C GLU A 385 -1.55 20.17 26.49
N GLU A 386 -1.13 20.02 25.23
CA GLU A 386 -1.23 21.06 24.22
C GLU A 386 -2.71 21.44 23.98
N PHE A 387 -3.60 20.46 23.87
CA PHE A 387 -5.02 20.73 23.71
C PHE A 387 -5.62 21.52 24.89
N ILE A 388 -5.33 21.10 26.12
CA ILE A 388 -5.81 21.81 27.34
C ILE A 388 -5.28 23.25 27.37
N LYS A 389 -4.04 23.50 26.94
CA LYS A 389 -3.50 24.86 26.82
C LYS A 389 -4.22 25.67 25.75
N LEU A 390 -4.46 25.08 24.57
CA LEU A 390 -5.17 25.71 23.46
C LEU A 390 -6.59 26.16 23.85
N THR A 391 -7.25 25.42 24.75
CA THR A 391 -8.58 25.75 25.29
C THR A 391 -8.54 26.67 26.52
N GLY A 392 -7.39 27.24 26.88
CA GLY A 392 -7.23 28.16 28.01
C GLY A 392 -7.17 27.49 29.39
N GLY A 393 -7.05 26.17 29.44
CA GLY A 393 -7.05 25.37 30.68
C GLY A 393 -5.70 25.27 31.39
N GLU A 394 -4.66 25.99 30.94
CA GLU A 394 -3.28 25.82 31.44
C GLU A 394 -3.16 25.97 32.97
N LYS A 395 -3.85 26.97 33.55
CA LYS A 395 -3.83 27.21 35.00
C LYS A 395 -4.37 26.02 35.82
N ASN A 396 -5.26 25.22 35.24
CA ASN A 396 -5.88 24.06 35.88
C ASN A 396 -5.37 22.73 35.30
N LEU A 397 -4.33 22.73 34.47
CA LEU A 397 -3.83 21.55 33.74
C LEU A 397 -3.71 20.30 34.63
N ILE A 398 -2.96 20.39 35.73
CA ILE A 398 -2.78 19.24 36.64
C ILE A 398 -4.09 18.82 37.30
N LYS A 399 -4.95 19.77 37.72
CA LYS A 399 -6.25 19.44 38.31
C LYS A 399 -7.14 18.69 37.31
N THR A 400 -7.18 19.15 36.06
CA THR A 400 -7.92 18.51 34.97
C THR A 400 -7.39 17.10 34.71
N LEU A 401 -6.07 16.94 34.56
CA LEU A 401 -5.46 15.62 34.35
C LEU A 401 -5.72 14.69 35.55
N THR A 402 -5.58 15.18 36.79
CA THR A 402 -5.87 14.41 38.01
C THR A 402 -7.30 13.90 38.01
N ALA A 403 -8.28 14.74 37.64
CA ALA A 403 -9.67 14.32 37.54
C ALA A 403 -9.86 13.26 36.45
N LYS A 404 -9.26 13.46 35.27
CA LYS A 404 -9.40 12.55 34.12
C LYS A 404 -8.77 11.18 34.33
N PHE A 405 -7.65 11.10 35.04
CA PHE A 405 -7.02 9.83 35.37
C PHE A 405 -7.54 9.18 36.64
N GLY A 406 -8.55 9.75 37.30
CA GLY A 406 -9.17 9.16 38.49
C GLY A 406 -8.36 9.33 39.77
N GLY A 407 -7.53 10.38 39.87
CA GLY A 407 -6.86 10.79 41.10
C GLY A 407 -5.34 10.91 40.99
N ASN A 408 -4.73 11.42 42.07
CA ASN A 408 -3.31 11.75 42.09
C ASN A 408 -2.41 10.53 41.88
N ARG A 409 -2.77 9.38 42.47
CA ARG A 409 -2.02 8.12 42.33
C ARG A 409 -1.90 7.70 40.87
N ASN A 410 -3.00 7.71 40.14
CA ASN A 410 -3.03 7.28 38.74
C ASN A 410 -2.30 8.26 37.82
N LEU A 411 -2.52 9.58 38.00
CA LEU A 411 -1.78 10.59 37.24
C LEU A 411 -0.26 10.48 37.51
N ALA A 412 0.15 10.37 38.77
CA ALA A 412 1.57 10.23 39.13
C ALA A 412 2.19 8.97 38.50
N GLY A 413 1.44 7.86 38.50
CA GLY A 413 1.80 6.65 37.78
C GLY A 413 2.04 6.92 36.29
N ILE A 414 1.05 7.48 35.60
CA ILE A 414 1.13 7.77 34.16
C ILE A 414 2.30 8.70 33.82
N LEU A 415 2.50 9.78 34.57
CA LEU A 415 3.61 10.71 34.36
C LEU A 415 4.97 10.05 34.59
N GLN A 416 5.07 9.12 35.54
CA GLN A 416 6.30 8.38 35.79
C GLN A 416 6.56 7.32 34.73
N THR A 417 5.53 6.62 34.22
CA THR A 417 5.69 5.66 33.11
C THR A 417 6.05 6.35 31.81
N ALA A 418 5.50 7.55 31.55
CA ALA A 418 5.83 8.35 30.38
C ALA A 418 7.27 8.89 30.41
N SER A 419 7.87 9.02 31.60
CA SER A 419 9.22 9.53 31.78
C SER A 419 10.24 8.52 31.25
N THR A 420 10.86 8.83 30.10
CA THR A 420 11.96 8.04 29.52
C THR A 420 13.30 8.30 30.21
N THR A 421 13.36 9.24 31.16
CA THR A 421 14.58 9.61 31.89
C THR A 421 14.43 9.46 33.40
N THR A 422 15.57 9.41 34.10
CA THR A 422 15.64 9.45 35.57
C THR A 422 15.30 10.84 36.13
N GLN A 423 15.29 11.88 35.28
CA GLN A 423 14.99 13.25 35.70
C GLN A 423 13.49 13.50 35.86
N THR A 424 13.13 14.52 36.64
CA THR A 424 11.75 14.96 36.82
C THR A 424 11.30 15.79 35.62
N THR A 425 10.22 15.36 34.96
CA THR A 425 9.67 16.06 33.78
C THR A 425 8.97 17.38 34.16
N SER A 426 8.68 18.24 33.18
CA SER A 426 7.95 19.50 33.40
C SER A 426 6.57 19.28 34.01
N LEU A 427 5.81 18.28 33.52
CA LEU A 427 4.52 17.91 34.07
C LEU A 427 4.63 17.36 35.50
N GLN A 428 5.65 16.55 35.81
CA GLN A 428 5.90 16.08 37.17
C GLN A 428 6.21 17.26 38.11
N LYS A 429 7.02 18.23 37.68
CA LYS A 429 7.29 19.44 38.48
C LYS A 429 6.01 20.25 38.76
N LYS A 430 5.15 20.44 37.75
CA LYS A 430 3.83 21.09 37.92
C LYS A 430 2.94 20.30 38.88
N GLN A 431 2.95 18.97 38.81
CA GLN A 431 2.23 18.10 39.74
C GLN A 431 2.74 18.25 41.17
N PHE A 432 4.06 18.22 41.37
CA PHE A 432 4.68 18.34 42.68
C PHE A 432 4.44 19.71 43.30
N ALA A 433 4.51 20.79 42.53
CA ALA A 433 4.17 22.15 43.00
C ALA A 433 2.72 22.24 43.51
N LEU A 434 1.78 21.58 42.83
CA LEU A 434 0.39 21.49 43.29
C LEU A 434 0.27 20.71 44.59
N TRP A 435 1.02 19.61 44.76
CA TRP A 435 1.04 18.85 46.01
C TRP A 435 1.60 19.66 47.17
N VAL A 436 2.68 20.41 46.97
CA VAL A 436 3.22 21.35 47.98
C VAL A 436 2.17 22.39 48.37
N THR A 437 1.49 22.98 47.39
CA THR A 437 0.38 23.94 47.65
C THR A 437 -0.74 23.31 48.49
N ASN A 438 -0.97 22.02 48.32
CA ASN A 438 -1.93 21.24 49.09
C ASN A 438 -1.36 20.63 50.39
N LYS A 439 -0.22 21.15 50.89
CA LYS A 439 0.43 20.76 52.15
C LYS A 439 0.89 19.29 52.20
N VAL A 440 1.23 18.71 51.04
CA VAL A 440 1.93 17.42 50.98
C VAL A 440 3.41 17.67 51.25
N THR A 441 3.98 16.89 52.17
CA THR A 441 5.40 16.88 52.56
C THR A 441 5.98 15.49 52.33
N PRO A 442 7.32 15.32 52.30
CA PRO A 442 7.93 13.99 52.22
C PRO A 442 7.42 13.02 53.30
N GLU A 443 7.17 13.52 54.52
CA GLU A 443 6.74 12.71 55.67
C GLU A 443 5.29 12.22 55.53
N ASN A 444 4.40 13.00 54.90
CA ASN A 444 3.00 12.65 54.72
C ASN A 444 2.67 12.19 53.29
N PHE A 445 3.67 11.99 52.43
CA PHE A 445 3.48 11.72 51.00
C PHE A 445 2.58 10.50 50.76
N VAL A 446 2.90 9.38 51.41
CA VAL A 446 2.19 8.11 51.26
C VAL A 446 0.75 8.19 51.77
N SER A 447 0.55 8.80 52.95
CA SER A 447 -0.80 8.95 53.52
C SER A 447 -1.66 9.91 52.70
N SER A 448 -1.06 10.96 52.14
CA SER A 448 -1.74 11.96 51.30
C SER A 448 -2.16 11.43 49.93
N LEU A 449 -1.37 10.53 49.33
CA LEU A 449 -1.58 10.09 47.94
C LEU A 449 -2.11 8.66 47.80
N TYR A 450 -1.78 7.75 48.72
CA TYR A 450 -1.99 6.31 48.53
C TYR A 450 -2.87 5.64 49.59
N LYS A 451 -3.43 6.40 50.56
CA LYS A 451 -4.42 5.94 51.54
C LYS A 451 -4.06 4.58 52.19
N ASN A 452 -2.85 4.49 52.78
CA ASN A 452 -2.34 3.37 53.59
C ASN A 452 -2.04 2.05 52.83
N GLY A 453 -1.29 2.11 51.72
CA GLY A 453 -0.73 0.95 51.02
C GLY A 453 0.79 0.80 51.16
N VAL A 454 1.31 -0.40 50.90
CA VAL A 454 2.75 -0.63 50.71
C VAL A 454 3.18 0.03 49.41
N ASN A 455 4.14 0.95 49.45
CA ASN A 455 4.68 1.59 48.25
C ASN A 455 5.28 0.56 47.29
N THR A 456 4.72 0.49 46.08
CA THR A 456 5.32 -0.19 44.93
C THR A 456 6.69 0.45 44.58
N PRO A 457 7.59 -0.26 43.87
CA PRO A 457 8.86 0.32 43.42
C PRO A 457 8.70 1.62 42.63
N MET A 458 7.63 1.71 41.84
CA MET A 458 7.27 2.89 41.08
C MET A 458 6.87 4.05 42.00
N GLU A 459 6.04 3.81 43.00
CA GLU A 459 5.63 4.83 43.97
C GLU A 459 6.81 5.35 44.78
N LYS A 460 7.75 4.49 45.18
CA LYS A 460 9.02 4.91 45.81
C LYS A 460 9.85 5.81 44.89
N THR A 461 9.86 5.52 43.59
CA THR A 461 10.57 6.35 42.61
C THR A 461 9.94 7.74 42.53
N ILE A 462 8.62 7.82 42.53
CA ILE A 462 7.88 9.10 42.51
C ILE A 462 8.12 9.86 43.80
N GLU A 463 8.04 9.21 44.95
CA GLU A 463 8.33 9.77 46.28
C GLU A 463 9.75 10.38 46.33
N ASN A 464 10.76 9.63 45.88
CA ASN A 464 12.14 10.12 45.83
C ASN A 464 12.28 11.38 44.94
N LYS A 465 11.65 11.38 43.76
CA LYS A 465 11.63 12.56 42.87
C LYS A 465 10.92 13.75 43.51
N PHE A 466 9.83 13.51 44.23
CA PHE A 466 9.09 14.54 44.95
C PHE A 466 9.92 15.13 46.10
N THR A 467 10.55 14.29 46.92
CA THR A 467 11.42 14.73 48.02
C THR A 467 12.58 15.58 47.51
N GLN A 468 13.23 15.17 46.41
CA GLN A 468 14.28 15.98 45.78
C GLN A 468 13.77 17.32 45.25
N PHE A 469 12.54 17.37 44.73
CA PHE A 469 11.92 18.62 44.29
C PHE A 469 11.58 19.53 45.48
N TYR A 470 11.02 18.96 46.55
CA TYR A 470 10.63 19.68 47.78
C TYR A 470 11.83 20.37 48.42
N LEU A 471 12.94 19.63 48.61
CA LEU A 471 14.17 20.15 49.21
C LEU A 471 14.88 21.23 48.39
N LYS A 472 14.58 21.35 47.10
CA LYS A 472 15.14 22.39 46.22
C LYS A 472 14.24 23.63 46.10
N SER A 473 12.99 23.52 46.52
CA SER A 473 11.95 24.54 46.31
C SER A 473 11.54 25.26 47.60
N GLY A 474 11.84 24.67 48.76
CA GLY A 474 11.84 25.35 50.07
C GLY A 474 13.22 25.89 50.38
#